data_AF-A0A7R9WDP3-F1
#
_entry.id   AF-A0A7R9WDP3-F1
#
_cell.length_a   1.000
_cell.length_b   1.000
_cell.length_c   1.000
_cell.angle_alpha   90.00
_cell.angle_beta   90.00
_cell.angle_gamma   90.00
#
_symmetry.space_group_name_H-M   'P 1'
#
loop_
_entity.id
_entity.type
_entity.pdbx_description
1 polymer ?
#
loop_
_entity_poly.entity_id
_entity_poly.type
_entity_poly.pdbx_seq_one_letter_code
_entity_poly.pdbx_strand_id
1 'polypeptide(L)'
;IDHMMVQELGLNVPDEDDNPAKDGLVTFCSFIVFGSVPMWFYVFFHIADWSDNTAQFIIACFASAATMFLLGWFKAVITKMNRIRSGALMLLNGGCATVAAFL
;
A
#
# COMPACT_ATOMS: atom_id res chain seq x y z
N ILE A 1 15.00 -25.55 23.47
CA ILE A 1 14.87 -24.08 23.63
C ILE A 1 13.60 -23.64 22.91
N ASP A 2 13.38 -24.13 21.70
CA ASP A 2 12.16 -23.95 20.88
C ASP A 2 10.86 -24.27 21.61
N HIS A 3 10.79 -25.37 22.37
CA HIS A 3 9.60 -25.70 23.20
C HIS A 3 9.26 -24.59 24.21
N MET A 4 10.27 -23.98 24.86
CA MET A 4 10.04 -22.90 25.82
C MET A 4 9.61 -21.61 25.09
N MET A 5 10.23 -21.32 23.94
CA MET A 5 9.91 -20.12 23.15
C MET A 5 8.46 -20.13 22.63
N VAL A 6 7.95 -21.29 22.23
CA VAL A 6 6.59 -21.43 21.71
C VAL A 6 5.56 -21.58 22.84
N GLN A 7 5.76 -22.48 23.81
CA GLN A 7 4.75 -22.75 24.84
C GLN A 7 4.70 -21.66 25.93
N GLU A 8 5.84 -21.12 26.36
CA GLU A 8 5.88 -20.20 27.51
C GLU A 8 5.82 -18.74 27.04
N LEU A 9 6.51 -18.41 25.95
CA LEU A 9 6.68 -17.03 25.48
C LEU A 9 5.74 -16.66 24.33
N GLY A 10 5.08 -17.66 23.71
CA GLY A 10 4.18 -17.46 22.57
C GLY A 10 4.88 -16.87 21.34
N LEU A 11 6.21 -16.99 21.26
CA LEU A 11 6.98 -16.47 20.14
C LEU A 11 7.03 -17.51 19.03
N ASN A 12 6.84 -17.04 17.80
CA ASN A 12 7.10 -17.84 16.62
C ASN A 12 8.63 -17.98 16.49
N VAL A 13 9.11 -19.21 16.35
CA VAL A 13 10.53 -19.45 16.08
C VAL A 13 10.79 -19.00 14.64
N PRO A 14 11.79 -18.11 14.40
CA PRO A 14 12.14 -17.70 13.05
C PRO A 14 12.54 -18.92 12.22
N ASP A 15 12.04 -19.02 11.00
CA ASP A 15 12.48 -20.06 10.08
C ASP A 15 13.94 -19.79 9.64
N GLU A 16 14.70 -20.82 9.28
CA GLU A 16 16.11 -20.64 8.85
C GLU A 16 16.24 -19.70 7.63
N ASP A 17 15.17 -19.54 6.86
CA ASP A 17 15.09 -18.66 5.68
C ASP A 17 14.71 -17.20 6.02
N ASP A 18 14.24 -16.93 7.25
CA ASP A 18 13.85 -15.59 7.69
C ASP A 18 15.08 -14.69 7.79
N ASN A 19 15.13 -13.69 6.91
CA ASN A 19 16.22 -12.72 6.88
C ASN A 19 15.65 -11.30 6.93
N PRO A 20 15.81 -10.58 8.05
CA PRO A 20 15.29 -9.23 8.22
C PRO A 20 15.77 -8.25 7.14
N ALA A 21 16.97 -8.45 6.60
CA ALA A 21 17.48 -7.60 5.52
C ALA A 21 16.72 -7.83 4.20
N LYS A 22 16.31 -9.08 3.92
CA LYS A 22 15.47 -9.39 2.75
C LYS A 22 14.07 -8.80 2.91
N ASP A 23 13.46 -8.93 4.08
CA ASP A 23 12.14 -8.37 4.36
C ASP A 23 12.13 -6.83 4.26
N GLY A 24 13.18 -6.20 4.80
CA GLY A 24 13.40 -4.77 4.66
C GLY A 24 13.54 -4.34 3.19
N LEU A 25 14.29 -5.10 2.38
CA LEU A 25 14.44 -4.82 0.95
C LEU A 25 13.10 -4.95 0.20
N VAL A 26 12.35 -6.03 0.45
CA VAL A 26 11.06 -6.29 -0.19
C VAL A 26 10.05 -5.19 0.16
N THR A 27 9.97 -4.79 1.43
CA THR A 27 9.07 -3.72 1.87
C THR A 27 9.45 -2.36 1.28
N PHE A 28 10.75 -2.02 1.24
CA PHE A 28 11.25 -0.80 0.62
C PHE A 28 10.92 -0.73 -0.88
N CYS A 29 11.23 -1.78 -1.64
CA CYS A 29 10.92 -1.84 -3.07
C CYS A 29 9.40 -1.78 -3.32
N SER A 30 8.60 -2.46 -2.48
CA SER A 30 7.15 -2.41 -2.56
C SER A 30 6.61 -0.99 -2.33
N PHE A 31 7.12 -0.27 -1.34
CA PHE A 31 6.71 1.12 -1.09
C PHE A 31 7.05 2.05 -2.25
N ILE A 32 8.22 1.90 -2.87
CA ILE A 32 8.58 2.70 -4.05
C ILE A 32 7.60 2.43 -5.21
N VAL A 33 7.38 1.16 -5.53
CA VAL A 33 6.53 0.79 -6.68
C VAL A 33 5.10 1.24 -6.45
N PHE A 34 4.47 0.86 -5.33
CA PHE A 34 3.08 1.18 -5.06
C PHE A 34 2.85 2.65 -4.68
N GLY A 35 3.79 3.27 -3.98
CA GLY A 35 3.73 4.70 -3.63
C GLY A 35 3.91 5.62 -4.83
N SER A 36 4.65 5.19 -5.86
CA SER A 36 4.86 5.98 -7.07
C SER A 36 3.68 5.97 -8.06
N VAL A 37 2.71 5.05 -7.92
CA VAL A 37 1.64 4.87 -8.93
C VAL A 37 0.86 6.16 -9.22
N PRO A 38 0.42 6.96 -8.24
CA PRO A 38 -0.26 8.23 -8.53
C PRO A 38 0.67 9.26 -9.20
N MET A 39 1.95 9.27 -8.86
CA MET A 39 2.94 10.19 -9.42
C MET A 39 3.18 9.93 -10.90
N TRP A 40 3.13 8.66 -11.33
CA TRP A 40 3.28 8.30 -12.74
C TRP A 40 2.22 8.95 -13.64
N PHE A 41 0.98 9.15 -13.16
CA PHE A 41 -0.05 9.84 -13.94
C PHE A 41 0.36 11.28 -14.28
N TYR A 42 0.95 12.01 -13.33
CA TYR A 42 1.47 13.35 -13.58
C TYR A 42 2.63 13.36 -14.59
N VAL A 43 3.53 12.38 -14.52
CA VAL A 43 4.62 12.23 -15.49
C VAL A 43 4.06 12.00 -16.90
N PHE A 44 3.05 11.13 -17.05
CA PHE A 44 2.42 10.89 -18.34
C PHE A 44 1.70 12.11 -18.90
N PHE A 45 0.99 12.88 -18.07
CA PHE A 45 0.33 14.11 -18.51
C PHE A 45 1.31 15.20 -18.93
N HIS A 46 2.45 15.29 -18.24
CA HIS A 46 3.52 16.22 -18.61
C HIS A 46 4.13 15.86 -19.98
N ILE A 47 4.40 14.58 -20.23
CA ILE A 47 4.94 14.11 -21.53
C ILE A 47 3.92 14.34 -22.67
N ALA A 48 2.63 14.25 -22.38
CA ALA A 48 1.55 14.47 -23.34
C ALA A 48 1.24 15.97 -23.61
N ASP A 49 2.01 16.90 -23.02
CA ASP A 49 1.82 18.36 -23.12
C ASP A 49 0.40 18.84 -22.74
N TRP A 50 -0.27 18.09 -21.86
CA TRP A 50 -1.63 18.41 -21.42
C TRP A 50 -1.58 19.39 -20.25
N SER A 51 -1.90 20.67 -20.45
CA SER A 51 -1.73 21.71 -19.41
C SER A 51 -2.92 21.94 -18.46
N ASP A 52 -3.98 21.13 -18.53
CA ASP A 52 -5.16 21.29 -17.66
C ASP A 52 -4.88 20.75 -16.24
N ASN A 53 -4.34 21.63 -15.39
CA ASN A 53 -3.99 21.32 -14.01
C ASN A 53 -5.18 20.81 -13.18
N THR A 54 -6.41 21.28 -13.45
CA THR A 54 -7.60 20.87 -12.70
C THR A 54 -7.99 19.45 -13.08
N ALA A 55 -8.01 19.12 -14.37
CA ALA A 55 -8.28 17.77 -14.85
C ALA A 55 -7.22 16.77 -14.34
N GLN A 56 -5.93 17.16 -14.40
CA GLN A 56 -4.84 16.33 -13.89
C GLN A 56 -5.00 16.00 -12.40
N PHE A 57 -5.35 16.99 -11.57
CA PHE A 57 -5.58 16.80 -10.14
C PHE A 57 -6.73 15.83 -9.87
N ILE A 58 -7.87 16.00 -10.55
CA ILE A 58 -9.03 15.11 -10.41
C ILE A 58 -8.65 13.68 -10.80
N ILE A 59 -7.95 13.49 -11.91
CA ILE A 59 -7.53 12.16 -12.36
C ILE A 59 -6.55 11.53 -11.36
N ALA A 60 -5.60 12.31 -10.83
CA ALA A 60 -4.66 11.83 -9.82
C ALA A 60 -5.37 11.42 -8.51
N CYS A 61 -6.41 12.14 -8.09
CA CYS A 61 -7.25 11.74 -6.96
C CYS A 61 -7.94 10.38 -7.22
N PHE A 62 -8.56 10.20 -8.38
CA PHE A 62 -9.20 8.91 -8.73
C PHE A 62 -8.18 7.78 -8.87
N ALA A 63 -7.01 8.05 -9.45
CA ALA A 63 -5.91 7.09 -9.53
C ALA A 63 -5.44 6.67 -8.13
N SER A 64 -5.28 7.62 -7.21
CA SER A 64 -4.90 7.35 -5.81
C SER A 64 -5.96 6.55 -5.06
N ALA A 65 -7.23 6.87 -5.28
CA ALA A 65 -8.35 6.11 -4.72
C ALA A 65 -8.35 4.66 -5.24
N ALA A 66 -8.16 4.49 -6.55
CA ALA A 66 -8.11 3.17 -7.18
C ALA A 66 -6.92 2.34 -6.68
N THR A 67 -5.73 2.94 -6.55
CA THR A 67 -4.54 2.22 -6.05
C THR A 67 -4.73 1.76 -4.60
N MET A 68 -5.25 2.61 -3.72
CA MET A 68 -5.53 2.25 -2.33
C MET A 68 -6.60 1.17 -2.21
N PHE A 69 -7.65 1.24 -3.03
CA PHE A 69 -8.68 0.21 -3.05
C PHE A 69 -8.13 -1.14 -3.55
N LEU A 70 -7.34 -1.14 -4.62
CA LEU A 70 -6.69 -2.35 -5.16
C LEU A 70 -5.71 -2.95 -4.16
N LEU A 71 -4.89 -2.14 -3.49
CA LEU A 71 -4.01 -2.61 -2.42
C LEU A 71 -4.81 -3.26 -1.28
N GLY A 72 -5.92 -2.65 -0.86
CA GLY A 72 -6.80 -3.22 0.16
C GLY A 72 -7.48 -4.50 -0.30
N TRP A 73 -7.79 -4.61 -1.59
CA TRP A 73 -8.31 -5.82 -2.22
C TRP A 73 -7.29 -6.95 -2.23
N PHE A 74 -6.06 -6.69 -2.72
CA PHE A 74 -4.98 -7.68 -2.74
C PHE A 74 -4.63 -8.15 -1.32
N LYS A 75 -4.54 -7.22 -0.36
CA LYS A 75 -4.40 -7.55 1.05
C LYS A 75 -5.49 -8.53 1.51
N ALA A 76 -6.76 -8.27 1.18
CA ALA A 76 -7.85 -9.16 1.58
C ALA A 76 -7.80 -10.55 0.93
N VAL A 77 -7.30 -10.66 -0.30
CA VAL A 77 -7.10 -11.95 -0.96
C VAL A 77 -6.07 -12.78 -0.18
N ILE A 78 -4.94 -12.17 0.21
CA ILE A 78 -3.86 -12.83 0.95
C ILE A 78 -4.32 -13.21 2.36
N THR A 79 -4.99 -12.28 3.06
CA THR A 79 -5.46 -12.49 4.44
C THR A 79 -6.81 -13.22 4.54
N LYS A 80 -7.37 -13.70 3.42
CA LYS A 80 -8.70 -14.36 3.33
C LYS A 80 -9.85 -13.56 3.99
N MET A 81 -9.80 -12.23 3.91
CA MET A 81 -10.82 -11.33 4.43
C MET A 81 -11.81 -10.89 3.34
N ASN A 82 -12.91 -10.23 3.73
CA ASN A 82 -13.85 -9.67 2.75
C ASN A 82 -13.18 -8.56 1.91
N ARG A 83 -13.07 -8.84 0.60
CA ARG A 83 -12.37 -8.02 -0.40
C ARG A 83 -12.85 -6.58 -0.46
N ILE A 84 -14.17 -6.38 -0.54
CA ILE A 84 -14.79 -5.05 -0.64
C ILE A 84 -14.57 -4.27 0.66
N ARG A 85 -14.74 -4.92 1.82
CA ARG A 85 -14.58 -4.28 3.12
C ARG A 85 -13.14 -3.82 3.34
N SER A 86 -12.16 -4.66 3.00
CA SER A 86 -10.74 -4.32 3.14
C SER A 86 -10.33 -3.18 2.20
N GLY A 87 -10.78 -3.22 0.94
CA GLY A 87 -10.58 -2.12 -0.02
C GLY A 87 -11.17 -0.81 0.48
N ALA A 88 -12.41 -0.82 0.95
CA ALA A 88 -13.09 0.37 1.49
C ALA A 88 -12.40 0.93 2.74
N LEU A 89 -11.95 0.06 3.66
CA LEU A 89 -11.27 0.49 4.88
C LEU A 89 -9.90 1.11 4.57
N MET A 90 -9.20 0.59 3.56
CA MET A 90 -7.94 1.15 3.10
C MET A 90 -8.13 2.49 2.38
N LEU A 91 -9.19 2.63 1.58
CA LEU A 91 -9.60 3.90 0.98
C LEU A 91 -9.90 4.96 2.06
N LEU A 92 -10.68 4.60 3.09
CA LEU A 92 -11.01 5.52 4.18
C LEU A 92 -9.78 5.97 4.96
N ASN A 93 -8.89 5.04 5.30
CA ASN A 93 -7.64 5.37 6.01
C ASN A 93 -6.77 6.33 5.19
N GLY A 94 -6.64 6.07 3.89
CA GLY A 94 -5.93 6.95 2.97
C GLY A 94 -6.59 8.31 2.79
N GLY A 95 -7.93 8.35 2.73
CA GLY A 95 -8.71 9.59 2.69
C GLY A 95 -8.46 10.44 3.93
N CYS A 96 -8.50 9.84 5.13
CA CYS A 96 -8.17 10.53 6.38
C CYS A 96 -6.74 11.10 6.36
N ALA A 97 -5.76 10.32 5.92
CA ALA A 97 -4.38 10.78 5.81
C ALA A 97 -4.23 11.94 4.81
N THR A 98 -4.91 11.87 3.67
CA THR A 98 -4.88 12.93 2.64
C THR A 98 -5.51 14.22 3.17
N VAL A 99 -6.65 14.12 3.84
CA VAL A 99 -7.30 15.27 4.49
C VAL A 99 -6.39 15.88 5.55
N ALA A 100 -5.75 15.06 6.38
CA ALA A 100 -4.81 15.51 7.40
C ALA A 100 -3.52 16.13 6.81
N ALA A 101 -3.12 15.73 5.60
CA ALA A 101 -1.96 16.30 4.92
C ALA A 101 -2.28 17.64 4.22
N PHE A 102 -3.54 17.87 3.87
CA PHE A 102 -3.98 19.07 3.14
C PHE A 102 -4.51 20.18 4.06
N LEU A 103 -5.09 19.84 5.21
CA LEU A 103 -5.48 20.78 6.28
C LEU A 103 -4.26 21.25 7.07
#